data_AF-A0A7C7NLI2-F1
#
_entry.id   AF-A0A7C7NLI2-F1
#
_cell.length_a   1.000
_cell.length_b   1.000
_cell.length_c   1.000
_cell.angle_alpha   90.00
_cell.angle_beta   90.00
_cell.angle_gamma   90.00
#
_symmetry.space_group_name_H-M   'P 1'
#
loop_
_entity.id
_entity.type
_entity.pdbx_description
1 polymer ?
#
loop_
_entity_poly.entity_id
_entity_poly.type
_entity_poly.pdbx_seq_one_letter_code
_entity_poly.pdbx_strand_id
1 'polypeptide(L)'
;MRLKLKFYSIAMMAMGFALCTPCHLAAQYSLVVTYEEALNPELTKYLVFVKLSKVTDRVSAIYGTDKDVMWIEAPDGVFNSPFNAGWSASGMNPLFFEAMPAMVDDSYATIGLSMPASGGPEGSEDPIMVEDRGNPWTTFFKENGASRFDINTKMGGSWFTLKTSANGLAGENGLVLIAQITTSGDIRGRINAQIFPEGDGKKSTRVKFEFNGLGEHPGEIITTPN
;
A
#
# COMPACT_ATOMS: atom_id res chain seq x y z
N MET A 1 51.88 -22.41 48.49
CA MET A 1 51.51 -21.01 48.79
C MET A 1 49.98 -20.90 48.67
N ARG A 2 49.27 -20.89 49.81
CA ARG A 2 47.80 -20.89 49.88
C ARG A 2 47.29 -19.45 49.75
N LEU A 3 46.49 -19.13 48.74
CA LEU A 3 45.76 -17.86 48.65
C LEU A 3 44.25 -18.15 48.75
N LYS A 4 43.64 -17.73 49.86
CA LYS A 4 42.19 -17.84 50.11
C LYS A 4 41.47 -16.71 49.36
N LEU A 5 40.60 -17.05 48.41
CA LEU A 5 39.72 -16.11 47.73
C LEU A 5 38.46 -15.91 48.57
N LYS A 6 38.16 -14.66 48.96
CA LYS A 6 36.97 -14.30 49.75
C LYS A 6 35.76 -14.14 48.84
N PHE A 7 34.65 -14.77 49.24
CA PHE A 7 33.32 -14.61 48.66
C PHE A 7 32.76 -13.21 48.92
N TYR A 8 32.18 -12.59 47.88
CA TYR A 8 31.21 -11.50 48.01
C TYR A 8 29.96 -11.88 47.22
N SER A 9 28.90 -12.25 47.94
CA SER A 9 27.56 -12.46 47.40
C SER A 9 26.86 -11.10 47.30
N ILE A 10 26.49 -10.69 46.09
CA ILE A 10 25.58 -9.57 45.86
C ILE A 10 24.25 -10.19 45.42
N ALA A 11 23.26 -10.16 46.32
CA ALA A 11 21.89 -10.54 46.03
C ALA A 11 21.22 -9.38 45.27
N MET A 12 20.94 -9.59 43.98
CA MET A 12 20.20 -8.64 43.15
C MET A 12 18.74 -9.11 43.07
N MET A 13 17.89 -8.52 43.92
CA MET A 13 16.45 -8.72 43.93
C MET A 13 15.85 -7.96 42.74
N ALA A 14 15.54 -8.67 41.65
CA ALA A 14 14.85 -8.11 40.50
C ALA A 14 13.34 -8.06 40.78
N MET A 15 12.84 -6.86 41.04
CA MET A 15 11.42 -6.55 41.22
C MET A 15 10.73 -6.62 39.86
N GLY A 16 9.80 -7.56 39.70
CA GLY A 16 9.04 -7.78 38.48
C GLY A 16 8.14 -6.59 38.15
N PHE A 17 8.50 -5.82 37.13
CA PHE A 17 7.57 -4.95 36.42
C PHE A 17 6.84 -5.81 35.37
N ALA A 18 5.64 -6.28 35.70
CA ALA A 18 4.71 -6.76 34.70
C ALA A 18 4.25 -5.55 33.86
N LEU A 19 4.94 -5.29 32.76
CA LEU A 19 4.44 -4.45 31.70
C LEU A 19 3.18 -5.13 31.15
N CYS A 20 2.02 -4.64 31.59
CA CYS A 20 0.75 -4.95 30.94
C CYS A 20 0.80 -4.28 29.57
N THR A 21 1.30 -5.01 28.57
CA THR A 21 1.17 -4.59 27.17
C THR A 21 -0.34 -4.50 26.91
N PRO A 22 -0.88 -3.34 26.49
CA PRO A 22 -2.25 -3.32 26.02
C PRO A 22 -2.36 -4.32 24.87
N CYS A 23 -3.23 -5.31 25.05
CA CYS A 23 -3.60 -6.24 23.99
C CYS A 23 -4.34 -5.43 22.93
N HIS A 24 -3.59 -4.82 22.00
CA HIS A 24 -4.16 -4.37 20.76
C HIS A 24 -4.68 -5.61 20.07
N LEU A 25 -6.01 -5.76 20.02
CA LEU A 25 -6.64 -6.70 19.12
C LEU A 25 -6.11 -6.37 17.72
N ALA A 26 -5.26 -7.23 17.15
CA ALA A 26 -4.69 -6.98 15.84
C ALA A 26 -5.83 -6.86 14.82
N ALA A 27 -5.85 -5.77 14.04
CA ALA A 27 -6.84 -5.61 12.99
C ALA A 27 -6.71 -6.76 11.97
N GLN A 28 -7.84 -7.23 11.43
CA GLN A 28 -7.84 -8.31 10.44
C GLN A 28 -7.08 -7.92 9.17
N TYR A 29 -7.12 -6.63 8.83
CA TYR A 29 -6.41 -6.06 7.69
C TYR A 29 -5.74 -4.77 8.14
N SER A 30 -4.60 -4.45 7.57
CA SER A 30 -3.90 -3.19 7.80
C SER A 30 -3.33 -2.64 6.49
N LEU A 31 -3.09 -1.34 6.45
CA LEU A 31 -2.30 -0.69 5.41
C LEU A 31 -0.86 -0.60 5.91
N VAL A 32 0.11 -1.04 5.10
CA VAL A 32 1.53 -0.95 5.44
C VAL A 32 2.18 0.00 4.45
N VAL A 33 2.79 1.06 4.98
CA VAL A 33 3.55 2.04 4.18
C VAL A 33 5.03 1.88 4.52
N THR A 34 5.81 1.47 3.53
CA THR A 34 7.28 1.41 3.61
C THR A 34 7.89 2.39 2.62
N TYR A 35 9.22 2.48 2.59
CA TYR A 35 9.92 3.27 1.61
C TYR A 35 11.12 2.53 1.02
N GLU A 36 11.54 3.00 -0.14
CA GLU A 36 12.81 2.71 -0.78
C GLU A 36 13.47 4.04 -1.18
N GLU A 37 14.79 4.04 -1.36
CA GLU A 37 15.50 5.18 -1.92
C GLU A 37 15.15 5.33 -3.41
N ALA A 38 14.83 6.56 -3.83
CA ALA A 38 14.68 6.91 -5.24
C ALA A 38 16.06 7.12 -5.88
N LEU A 39 16.13 7.16 -7.22
CA LEU A 39 17.36 7.51 -7.92
C LEU A 39 17.79 8.96 -7.63
N ASN A 40 16.82 9.86 -7.51
CA ASN A 40 17.08 11.19 -6.98
C ASN A 40 17.11 11.13 -5.44
N PRO A 41 18.24 11.42 -4.77
CA PRO A 41 18.34 11.34 -3.32
C PRO A 41 17.48 12.36 -2.57
N GLU A 42 16.90 13.35 -3.25
CA GLU A 42 15.92 14.29 -2.68
C GLU A 42 14.49 13.73 -2.64
N LEU A 43 14.25 12.56 -3.24
CA LEU A 43 12.95 11.92 -3.32
C LEU A 43 12.90 10.63 -2.49
N THR A 44 11.72 10.33 -1.96
CA THR A 44 11.40 9.08 -1.27
C THR A 44 10.35 8.32 -2.05
N LYS A 45 10.59 7.03 -2.31
CA LYS A 45 9.66 6.14 -2.99
C LYS A 45 8.85 5.36 -1.96
N TYR A 46 7.63 5.80 -1.68
CA TYR A 46 6.72 5.12 -0.77
C TYR A 46 6.05 3.94 -1.46
N LEU A 47 6.10 2.77 -0.80
CA LEU A 47 5.40 1.56 -1.22
C LEU A 47 4.22 1.34 -0.28
N VAL A 48 3.01 1.35 -0.84
CA VAL A 48 1.77 1.23 -0.09
C VAL A 48 1.18 -0.16 -0.31
N PHE A 49 1.05 -0.93 0.76
CA PHE A 49 0.55 -2.30 0.73
C PHE A 49 -0.75 -2.43 1.53
N VAL A 50 -1.62 -3.34 1.10
CA VAL A 50 -2.65 -3.91 1.95
C VAL A 50 -2.13 -5.24 2.51
N LYS A 51 -2.09 -5.35 3.84
CA LYS A 51 -1.72 -6.56 4.56
C LYS A 51 -2.98 -7.37 4.89
N LEU A 52 -2.97 -8.63 4.47
CA LEU A 52 -4.08 -9.56 4.60
C LEU A 52 -3.77 -10.65 5.64
N SER A 53 -4.83 -11.20 6.24
CA SER A 53 -4.72 -12.20 7.31
C SER A 53 -4.37 -13.59 6.79
N LYS A 54 -4.84 -13.96 5.59
CA LYS A 54 -4.61 -15.28 5.00
C LYS A 54 -3.96 -15.14 3.63
N VAL A 55 -3.08 -16.08 3.30
CA VAL A 55 -2.42 -16.18 1.98
C VAL A 55 -3.41 -16.30 0.82
N THR A 56 -4.61 -16.81 1.09
CA THR A 56 -5.71 -16.98 0.13
C THR A 56 -6.65 -15.78 0.06
N ASP A 57 -6.52 -14.80 0.94
CA ASP A 57 -7.27 -13.55 0.83
C ASP A 57 -6.79 -12.78 -0.40
N ARG A 58 -7.69 -11.96 -0.95
CA ARG A 58 -7.43 -11.21 -2.19
C ARG A 58 -7.85 -9.75 -2.05
N VAL A 59 -7.00 -8.82 -2.49
CA VAL A 59 -7.43 -7.47 -2.84
C VAL A 59 -8.08 -7.51 -4.22
N SER A 60 -9.37 -7.21 -4.29
CA SER A 60 -10.10 -7.17 -5.57
C SER A 60 -10.07 -5.78 -6.19
N ALA A 61 -10.22 -4.74 -5.37
CA ALA A 61 -10.33 -3.37 -5.83
C ALA A 61 -9.88 -2.38 -4.75
N ILE A 62 -9.37 -1.24 -5.19
CA ILE A 62 -9.21 -0.04 -4.38
C ILE A 62 -10.18 0.99 -4.94
N TYR A 63 -10.99 1.62 -4.08
CA TYR A 63 -12.18 2.33 -4.54
C TYR A 63 -12.53 3.56 -3.69
N GLY A 64 -13.33 4.44 -4.26
CA GLY A 64 -13.99 5.54 -3.54
C GLY A 64 -15.34 5.92 -4.15
N THR A 65 -16.19 6.55 -3.33
CA THR A 65 -17.52 7.05 -3.70
C THR A 65 -17.88 8.26 -2.83
N ASP A 66 -19.06 8.84 -3.01
CA ASP A 66 -19.61 9.90 -2.15
C ASP A 66 -19.92 9.44 -0.71
N LYS A 67 -20.10 8.13 -0.50
CA LYS A 67 -20.34 7.54 0.84
C LYS A 67 -19.05 7.03 1.48
N ASP A 68 -18.25 6.33 0.68
CA ASP A 68 -16.95 5.80 1.06
C ASP A 68 -15.87 6.64 0.38
N VAL A 69 -15.64 7.85 0.91
CA VAL A 69 -14.66 8.79 0.33
C VAL A 69 -13.24 8.21 0.45
N MET A 70 -12.48 8.33 -0.63
CA MET A 70 -11.06 7.98 -0.69
C MET A 70 -10.25 9.19 -1.17
N TRP A 71 -9.05 9.36 -0.63
CA TRP A 71 -8.12 10.40 -1.07
C TRP A 71 -6.68 10.03 -0.67
N ILE A 72 -5.72 10.48 -1.46
CA ILE A 72 -4.29 10.47 -1.11
C ILE A 72 -3.73 11.85 -1.40
N GLU A 73 -2.84 12.31 -0.54
CA GLU A 73 -2.16 13.59 -0.65
C GLU A 73 -0.65 13.41 -0.48
N ALA A 74 0.10 14.06 -1.36
CA ALA A 74 1.53 14.29 -1.30
C ALA A 74 1.73 15.81 -1.44
N PRO A 75 1.79 16.58 -0.33
CA PRO A 75 1.73 18.06 -0.38
C PRO A 75 2.81 18.70 -1.26
N ASP A 76 3.98 18.08 -1.36
CA ASP A 76 5.11 18.55 -2.17
C ASP A 76 5.01 18.12 -3.65
N GLY A 77 3.93 17.43 -4.02
CA GLY A 77 3.70 16.91 -5.35
C GLY A 77 4.36 15.55 -5.58
N VAL A 78 3.72 14.74 -6.41
CA VAL A 78 4.27 13.45 -6.84
C VAL A 78 5.29 13.61 -7.96
N PHE A 79 6.26 12.71 -7.99
CA PHE A 79 7.18 12.58 -9.09
C PHE A 79 6.60 11.68 -10.19
N ASN A 80 6.63 12.20 -11.42
CA ASN A 80 6.41 11.45 -12.66
C ASN A 80 7.38 12.00 -13.72
N SER A 81 8.18 11.11 -14.31
CA SER A 81 9.14 11.45 -15.34
C SER A 81 8.45 11.95 -16.62
N PRO A 82 9.17 12.70 -17.48
CA PRO A 82 8.67 13.05 -18.82
C PRO A 82 8.36 11.84 -19.72
N PHE A 83 8.75 10.64 -19.30
CA PHE A 83 8.57 9.38 -20.02
C PHE A 83 7.49 8.49 -19.40
N ASN A 84 6.73 9.00 -18.42
CA ASN A 84 5.64 8.28 -17.77
C ASN A 84 4.73 7.64 -18.82
N ALA A 85 4.61 6.32 -18.75
CA ALA A 85 3.90 5.51 -19.73
C ALA A 85 2.43 5.28 -19.35
N GLY A 86 1.96 5.81 -18.22
CA GLY A 86 0.59 5.66 -17.76
C GLY A 86 0.44 5.77 -16.25
N TRP A 87 -0.79 5.52 -15.79
CA TRP A 87 -1.19 5.68 -14.38
C TRP A 87 -0.87 4.46 -13.50
N SER A 88 -0.49 3.33 -14.10
CA SER A 88 -0.37 2.04 -13.39
C SER A 88 0.95 1.33 -13.66
N ALA A 89 1.17 0.23 -12.92
CA ALA A 89 2.33 -0.65 -13.09
C ALA A 89 2.53 -1.18 -14.52
N SER A 90 1.50 -1.14 -15.39
CA SER A 90 1.64 -1.50 -16.81
C SER A 90 2.56 -0.54 -17.59
N GLY A 91 2.82 0.65 -17.06
CA GLY A 91 3.81 1.59 -17.59
C GLY A 91 5.25 1.29 -17.13
N MET A 92 5.44 0.48 -16.08
CA MET A 92 6.74 0.26 -15.42
C MET A 92 7.57 -0.83 -16.11
N ASN A 93 7.75 -0.73 -17.43
CA ASN A 93 8.44 -1.74 -18.23
C ASN A 93 9.98 -1.64 -18.06
N PRO A 94 10.65 -2.66 -17.51
CA PRO A 94 12.08 -2.59 -17.26
C PRO A 94 12.96 -2.45 -18.50
N LEU A 95 12.44 -2.82 -19.68
CA LEU A 95 13.16 -2.65 -20.95
C LEU A 95 13.46 -1.17 -21.28
N PHE A 96 12.75 -0.22 -20.66
CA PHE A 96 12.98 1.20 -20.88
C PHE A 96 13.92 1.84 -19.85
N PHE A 97 14.19 1.20 -18.71
CA PHE A 97 14.92 1.83 -17.60
C PHE A 97 16.39 2.12 -17.90
N GLU A 98 17.03 1.39 -18.81
CA GLU A 98 18.40 1.71 -19.22
C GLU A 98 18.47 3.04 -19.98
N ALA A 99 17.54 3.28 -20.90
CA ALA A 99 17.48 4.49 -21.71
C ALA A 99 16.80 5.66 -20.98
N MET A 100 15.89 5.36 -20.05
CA MET A 100 15.07 6.32 -19.32
C MET A 100 15.07 5.98 -17.80
N PRO A 101 16.21 6.13 -17.10
CA PRO A 101 16.34 5.65 -15.71
C PRO A 101 15.34 6.27 -14.74
N ALA A 102 15.00 7.55 -14.94
CA ALA A 102 14.07 8.26 -14.07
C ALA A 102 12.66 7.60 -14.00
N MET A 103 12.27 6.78 -14.98
CA MET A 103 10.99 6.08 -14.95
C MET A 103 10.83 5.12 -13.77
N VAL A 104 11.92 4.60 -13.20
CA VAL A 104 11.83 3.66 -12.05
C VAL A 104 11.18 4.29 -10.82
N ASP A 105 11.23 5.62 -10.75
CA ASP A 105 10.70 6.42 -9.65
C ASP A 105 9.30 6.97 -9.95
N ASP A 106 8.72 6.70 -11.12
CA ASP A 106 7.37 7.17 -11.44
C ASP A 106 6.34 6.68 -10.41
N SER A 107 5.37 7.53 -10.12
CA SER A 107 4.28 7.19 -9.21
C SER A 107 3.20 6.45 -9.98
N TYR A 108 2.73 5.31 -9.46
CA TYR A 108 1.72 4.50 -10.13
C TYR A 108 0.80 3.77 -9.15
N ALA A 109 -0.43 3.49 -9.58
CA ALA A 109 -1.33 2.58 -8.89
C ALA A 109 -1.17 1.14 -9.41
N THR A 110 -1.48 0.17 -8.55
CA THR A 110 -1.34 -1.25 -8.90
C THR A 110 -2.22 -2.14 -8.04
N ILE A 111 -2.23 -3.43 -8.34
CA ILE A 111 -2.63 -4.50 -7.42
C ILE A 111 -1.58 -5.61 -7.60
N GLY A 112 -0.67 -5.73 -6.64
CA GLY A 112 0.36 -6.76 -6.55
C GLY A 112 1.42 -6.78 -7.66
N LEU A 113 1.53 -5.73 -8.48
CA LEU A 113 2.51 -5.64 -9.55
C LEU A 113 3.43 -4.42 -9.39
N SER A 114 4.73 -4.60 -9.62
CA SER A 114 5.71 -3.52 -9.74
C SER A 114 6.19 -3.27 -11.18
N MET A 115 5.64 -4.02 -12.13
CA MET A 115 5.94 -4.01 -13.56
C MET A 115 4.71 -4.53 -14.33
N PRO A 116 4.68 -4.46 -15.68
CA PRO A 116 3.55 -4.95 -16.45
C PRO A 116 3.25 -6.42 -16.16
N ALA A 117 1.97 -6.80 -16.20
CA ALA A 117 1.54 -8.16 -15.91
C ALA A 117 2.21 -9.23 -16.78
N SER A 118 2.60 -8.88 -18.01
CA SER A 118 3.36 -9.75 -18.92
C SER A 118 4.74 -10.17 -18.39
N GLY A 119 5.30 -9.43 -17.44
CA GLY A 119 6.53 -9.78 -16.73
C GLY A 119 6.30 -10.23 -15.28
N GLY A 120 5.06 -10.31 -14.84
CA GLY A 120 4.68 -10.80 -13.50
C GLY A 120 4.51 -12.32 -13.44
N PRO A 121 4.10 -12.86 -12.28
CA PRO A 121 3.74 -14.27 -12.13
C PRO A 121 2.65 -14.72 -13.10
N GLU A 122 2.61 -16.01 -13.43
CA GLU A 122 1.56 -16.59 -14.28
C GLU A 122 0.15 -16.25 -13.76
N GLY A 123 -0.72 -15.85 -14.69
CA GLY A 123 -2.09 -15.44 -14.37
C GLY A 123 -2.20 -14.02 -13.81
N SER A 124 -1.13 -13.22 -13.81
CA SER A 124 -1.22 -11.79 -13.51
C SER A 124 -1.99 -11.03 -14.58
N GLU A 125 -2.69 -9.98 -14.17
CA GLU A 125 -3.40 -9.06 -15.06
C GLU A 125 -3.10 -7.62 -14.65
N ASP A 126 -2.96 -6.75 -15.65
CA ASP A 126 -2.81 -5.31 -15.40
C ASP A 126 -4.10 -4.74 -14.78
N PRO A 127 -4.00 -3.79 -13.85
CA PRO A 127 -5.17 -3.23 -13.20
C PRO A 127 -6.02 -2.45 -14.20
N ILE A 128 -7.34 -2.60 -14.08
CA ILE A 128 -8.35 -1.86 -14.85
C ILE A 128 -8.86 -0.71 -13.98
N MET A 129 -9.19 0.42 -14.59
CA MET A 129 -9.71 1.59 -13.89
C MET A 129 -11.15 1.93 -14.27
N VAL A 130 -11.85 2.53 -13.31
CA VAL A 130 -13.05 3.35 -13.51
C VAL A 130 -12.77 4.71 -12.88
N GLU A 131 -13.09 5.78 -13.59
CA GLU A 131 -12.92 7.14 -13.10
C GLU A 131 -14.10 8.03 -13.49
N ASP A 132 -14.42 8.99 -12.61
CA ASP A 132 -15.28 10.11 -12.94
C ASP A 132 -14.51 11.10 -13.82
N ARG A 133 -14.93 11.28 -15.07
CA ARG A 133 -14.27 12.20 -16.01
C ARG A 133 -14.32 13.66 -15.57
N GLY A 134 -15.25 14.03 -14.69
CA GLY A 134 -15.30 15.36 -14.10
C GLY A 134 -14.30 15.58 -12.96
N ASN A 135 -13.74 14.50 -12.40
CA ASN A 135 -12.74 14.53 -11.34
C ASN A 135 -11.77 13.34 -11.49
N PRO A 136 -10.88 13.37 -12.51
CA PRO A 136 -10.01 12.25 -12.84
C PRO A 136 -8.91 12.07 -11.79
N TRP A 137 -8.97 10.97 -11.04
CA TRP A 137 -7.97 10.67 -10.02
C TRP A 137 -6.63 10.23 -10.62
N THR A 138 -6.63 9.73 -11.86
CA THR A 138 -5.43 9.25 -12.56
C THR A 138 -4.43 10.36 -12.87
N THR A 139 -4.85 11.62 -12.85
CA THR A 139 -3.98 12.79 -12.95
C THR A 139 -2.85 12.74 -11.93
N PHE A 140 -3.12 12.25 -10.70
CA PHE A 140 -2.10 12.08 -9.67
C PHE A 140 -0.96 11.12 -10.05
N PHE A 141 -1.20 10.18 -10.95
CA PHE A 141 -0.19 9.20 -11.40
C PHE A 141 0.37 9.51 -12.80
N LYS A 142 -0.05 10.60 -13.42
CA LYS A 142 0.35 10.97 -14.79
C LYS A 142 1.01 12.34 -14.86
N GLU A 143 0.63 13.25 -13.98
CA GLU A 143 1.16 14.61 -13.97
C GLU A 143 2.21 14.75 -12.86
N ASN A 144 3.40 15.22 -13.24
CA ASN A 144 4.44 15.57 -12.28
C ASN A 144 4.00 16.78 -11.45
N GLY A 145 4.20 16.72 -10.13
CA GLY A 145 3.81 17.76 -9.18
C GLY A 145 2.35 17.73 -8.76
N ALA A 146 1.53 16.78 -9.24
CA ALA A 146 0.17 16.60 -8.73
C ALA A 146 0.22 16.24 -7.23
N SER A 147 -0.52 16.97 -6.40
CA SER A 147 -0.38 16.88 -4.94
C SER A 147 -1.48 16.11 -4.25
N ARG A 148 -2.61 15.87 -4.92
CA ARG A 148 -3.77 15.20 -4.32
C ARG A 148 -4.70 14.62 -5.38
N PHE A 149 -5.36 13.51 -5.05
CA PHE A 149 -6.62 13.14 -5.68
C PHE A 149 -7.70 12.87 -4.62
N ASP A 150 -8.95 13.01 -5.06
CA ASP A 150 -10.14 12.67 -4.28
C ASP A 150 -11.08 11.81 -5.14
N ILE A 151 -11.53 10.69 -4.58
CA ILE A 151 -12.62 9.88 -5.13
C ILE A 151 -13.79 9.98 -4.16
N ASN A 152 -14.65 10.98 -4.39
CA ASN A 152 -15.72 11.41 -3.48
C ASN A 152 -17.04 11.72 -4.20
N THR A 153 -17.18 11.30 -5.46
CA THR A 153 -18.39 11.56 -6.27
C THR A 153 -19.33 10.35 -6.25
N LYS A 154 -20.59 10.57 -6.65
CA LYS A 154 -21.57 9.48 -6.81
C LYS A 154 -21.16 8.46 -7.86
N MET A 155 -20.46 8.90 -8.91
CA MET A 155 -19.89 8.00 -9.91
C MET A 155 -18.72 7.22 -9.31
N GLY A 156 -17.96 7.86 -8.43
CA GLY A 156 -16.84 7.26 -7.73
C GLY A 156 -15.67 7.01 -8.65
N GLY A 157 -14.84 6.05 -8.24
CA GLY A 157 -13.63 5.68 -8.94
C GLY A 157 -13.03 4.44 -8.31
N SER A 158 -12.30 3.66 -9.11
CA SER A 158 -11.71 2.41 -8.68
C SER A 158 -10.56 2.02 -9.60
N TRP A 159 -9.57 1.32 -9.05
CA TRP A 159 -8.77 0.40 -9.83
C TRP A 159 -8.86 -1.01 -9.25
N PHE A 160 -8.94 -2.00 -10.13
CA PHE A 160 -9.27 -3.37 -9.77
C PHE A 160 -8.63 -4.39 -10.70
N THR A 161 -8.59 -5.64 -10.25
CA THR A 161 -8.23 -6.80 -11.06
C THR A 161 -9.39 -7.78 -11.08
N LEU A 162 -9.38 -8.72 -12.02
CA LEU A 162 -10.39 -9.76 -12.04
C LEU A 162 -10.14 -10.75 -10.91
N LYS A 163 -11.21 -11.41 -10.44
CA LYS A 163 -11.11 -12.43 -9.38
C LYS A 163 -10.20 -13.62 -9.74
N THR A 164 -9.84 -13.77 -11.01
CA THR A 164 -8.95 -14.81 -11.53
C THR A 164 -7.48 -14.40 -11.55
N SER A 165 -7.18 -13.10 -11.41
CA SER A 165 -5.82 -12.57 -11.54
C SER A 165 -4.95 -12.98 -10.36
N ALA A 166 -3.77 -13.57 -10.59
CA ALA A 166 -2.92 -14.08 -9.52
C ALA A 166 -2.39 -12.97 -8.60
N ASN A 167 -2.09 -11.80 -9.15
CA ASN A 167 -1.51 -10.62 -8.48
C ASN A 167 -2.41 -9.97 -7.42
N GLY A 168 -3.69 -10.36 -7.31
CA GLY A 168 -4.56 -9.90 -6.23
C GLY A 168 -4.41 -10.69 -4.92
N LEU A 169 -3.77 -11.86 -4.94
CA LEU A 169 -3.63 -12.73 -3.77
C LEU A 169 -2.57 -12.20 -2.79
N ALA A 170 -2.81 -12.39 -1.50
CA ALA A 170 -1.87 -11.97 -0.45
C ALA A 170 -0.49 -12.65 -0.57
N GLY A 171 -0.47 -13.89 -1.05
CA GLY A 171 0.74 -14.71 -1.12
C GLY A 171 1.34 -14.98 0.27
N GLU A 172 2.57 -15.49 0.30
CA GLU A 172 3.24 -15.91 1.54
C GLU A 172 3.55 -14.74 2.49
N ASN A 173 3.85 -13.56 1.91
CA ASN A 173 4.16 -12.36 2.68
C ASN A 173 2.91 -11.65 3.23
N GLY A 174 1.72 -12.06 2.78
CA GLY A 174 0.46 -11.45 3.17
C GLY A 174 0.30 -10.00 2.70
N LEU A 175 1.15 -9.50 1.80
CA LEU A 175 1.21 -8.11 1.37
C LEU A 175 0.88 -7.99 -0.11
N VAL A 176 -0.07 -7.12 -0.44
CA VAL A 176 -0.41 -6.77 -1.82
C VAL A 176 -0.09 -5.30 -2.05
N LEU A 177 0.86 -5.01 -2.94
CA LEU A 177 1.21 -3.64 -3.33
C LEU A 177 0.01 -2.99 -4.02
N ILE A 178 -0.38 -1.78 -3.63
CA ILE A 178 -1.51 -1.07 -4.24
C ILE A 178 -1.13 0.26 -4.88
N ALA A 179 0.02 0.82 -4.50
CA ALA A 179 0.59 2.00 -5.14
C ALA A 179 2.08 2.13 -4.80
N GLN A 180 2.82 2.72 -5.74
CA GLN A 180 4.10 3.38 -5.49
C GLN A 180 3.89 4.88 -5.64
N ILE A 181 4.33 5.66 -4.65
CA ILE A 181 4.22 7.12 -4.69
C ILE A 181 5.59 7.70 -4.37
N THR A 182 6.14 8.46 -5.30
CA THR A 182 7.44 9.11 -5.12
C THR A 182 7.23 10.60 -4.91
N THR A 183 7.84 11.17 -3.88
CA THR A 183 7.75 12.62 -3.58
C THR A 183 8.93 13.04 -2.69
N SER A 184 9.22 14.34 -2.61
CA SER A 184 10.21 14.89 -1.66
C SER A 184 9.67 15.04 -0.23
N GLY A 185 8.34 14.92 -0.06
CA GLY A 185 7.66 15.15 1.22
C GLY A 185 7.04 13.89 1.83
N ASP A 186 6.09 14.12 2.74
CA ASP A 186 5.30 13.05 3.35
C ASP A 186 4.07 12.71 2.50
N ILE A 187 3.54 11.49 2.68
CA ILE A 187 2.25 11.08 2.12
C ILE A 187 1.25 10.79 3.23
N ARG A 188 -0.03 11.09 2.97
CA ARG A 188 -1.12 10.78 3.89
C ARG A 188 -2.42 10.54 3.13
N GLY A 189 -3.37 9.86 3.74
CA GLY A 189 -4.59 9.56 3.03
C GLY A 189 -5.61 8.72 3.77
N ARG A 190 -6.72 8.54 3.07
CA ARG A 190 -7.74 7.54 3.36
C ARG A 190 -7.92 6.66 2.14
N ILE A 191 -7.66 5.36 2.28
CA ILE A 191 -7.80 4.37 1.21
C ILE A 191 -8.94 3.42 1.58
N ASN A 192 -9.80 3.07 0.61
CA ASN A 192 -10.77 2.00 0.79
C ASN A 192 -10.44 0.83 -0.14
N ALA A 193 -10.43 -0.39 0.41
CA ALA A 193 -10.19 -1.61 -0.33
C ALA A 193 -11.39 -2.55 -0.26
N GLN A 194 -11.63 -3.28 -1.34
CA GLN A 194 -12.50 -4.43 -1.38
C GLN A 194 -11.64 -5.70 -1.31
N ILE A 195 -11.88 -6.52 -0.30
CA ILE A 195 -11.16 -7.75 -0.03
C ILE A 195 -12.10 -8.94 -0.20
N PHE A 196 -11.65 -9.99 -0.87
CA PHE A 196 -12.34 -11.28 -0.96
C PHE A 196 -11.65 -12.26 -0.01
N PRO A 197 -12.24 -12.54 1.18
CA PRO A 197 -11.70 -13.52 2.11
C PRO A 197 -11.63 -14.89 1.45
N GLU A 198 -10.48 -15.55 1.54
CA GLU A 198 -10.19 -16.83 0.87
C GLU A 198 -10.49 -16.81 -0.64
N GLY A 199 -10.48 -15.64 -1.28
CA GLY A 199 -10.79 -15.44 -2.69
C GLY A 199 -12.27 -15.51 -3.04
N ASP A 200 -13.17 -15.67 -2.06
CA ASP A 200 -14.62 -15.75 -2.29
C ASP A 200 -15.26 -14.36 -2.38
N GLY A 201 -15.52 -13.91 -3.60
CA GLY A 201 -16.19 -12.63 -3.86
C GLY A 201 -17.60 -12.52 -3.27
N LYS A 202 -18.26 -13.63 -2.90
CA LYS A 202 -19.55 -13.59 -2.19
C LYS A 202 -19.41 -13.12 -0.74
N LYS A 203 -18.22 -13.26 -0.16
CA LYS A 203 -17.87 -12.80 1.19
C LYS A 203 -17.13 -11.46 1.16
N SER A 204 -17.30 -10.70 0.07
CA SER A 204 -16.65 -9.41 -0.14
C SER A 204 -16.77 -8.51 1.09
N THR A 205 -15.62 -8.03 1.55
CA THR A 205 -15.48 -7.17 2.72
C THR A 205 -14.89 -5.84 2.26
N ARG A 206 -15.52 -4.74 2.67
CA ARG A 206 -15.02 -3.38 2.42
C ARG A 206 -14.25 -2.93 3.66
N VAL A 207 -13.06 -2.36 3.45
CA VAL A 207 -12.17 -1.93 4.53
C VAL A 207 -11.66 -0.54 4.23
N LYS A 208 -11.71 0.34 5.23
CA LYS A 208 -11.15 1.69 5.20
C LYS A 208 -9.85 1.71 5.98
N PHE A 209 -8.85 2.40 5.45
CA PHE A 209 -7.58 2.67 6.10
C PHE A 209 -7.36 4.17 6.13
N GLU A 210 -6.92 4.70 7.27
CA GLU A 210 -6.35 6.05 7.38
C GLU A 210 -4.87 5.91 7.69
N PHE A 211 -4.03 6.68 7.01
CA PHE A 211 -2.59 6.63 7.19
C PHE A 211 -1.98 8.04 7.15
N ASN A 212 -0.87 8.20 7.86
CA ASN A 212 -0.04 9.39 7.84
C ASN A 212 1.43 8.95 7.87
N GLY A 213 2.09 8.99 6.71
CA GLY A 213 3.46 8.54 6.52
C GLY A 213 3.64 7.02 6.69
N LEU A 214 4.88 6.66 7.04
CA LEU A 214 5.34 5.28 7.19
C LEU A 214 4.65 4.53 8.33
N GLY A 215 4.63 3.19 8.24
CA GLY A 215 4.18 2.31 9.31
C GLY A 215 3.00 1.42 8.94
N GLU A 216 2.52 0.66 9.93
CA GLU A 216 1.35 -0.19 9.81
C GLU A 216 0.12 0.50 10.44
N HIS A 217 -0.93 0.67 9.65
CA HIS A 217 -2.14 1.42 10.00
C HIS A 217 -3.34 0.46 9.99
N PRO A 218 -4.06 0.28 11.12
CA PRO A 218 -5.14 -0.70 11.20
C PRO A 218 -6.32 -0.34 10.31
N GLY A 219 -6.92 -1.35 9.67
CA GLY A 219 -8.12 -1.21 8.84
C GLY A 219 -9.41 -1.31 9.65
N GLU A 220 -10.40 -0.51 9.28
CA GLU A 220 -11.77 -0.56 9.78
C GLU A 220 -12.66 -1.26 8.74
N ILE A 221 -13.27 -2.39 9.12
CA ILE A 221 -14.24 -3.09 8.26
C ILE A 221 -15.52 -2.26 8.21
N ILE A 222 -15.91 -1.84 7.00
CA ILE A 222 -17.12 -1.06 6.77
C ILE A 222 -18.31 -2.01 6.74
N THR A 223 -19.02 -2.12 7.85
CA THR A 223 -20.29 -2.85 7.96
C THR A 223 -21.47 -1.93 7.68
N THR A 224 -21.56 -1.31 6.50
CA THR A 224 -22.83 -0.64 6.15
C THR A 224 -23.88 -1.73 5.88
N PRO A 225 -25.03 -1.73 6.57
CA PRO A 225 -26.17 -2.51 6.13
C PRO A 225 -26.59 -1.96 4.77
N ASN A 226 -26.74 -2.84 3.77
CA ASN A 226 -27.41 -2.50 2.52
C ASN A 226 -28.85 -2.06 2.78
#